data_AF-A0A941WQD1-F1
#
_entry.id   AF-A0A941WQD1-F1
#
_cell.length_a   1.000
_cell.length_b   1.000
_cell.length_c   1.000
_cell.angle_alpha   90.00
_cell.angle_beta   90.00
_cell.angle_gamma   90.00
#
_symmetry.space_group_name_H-M   'P 1'
#
loop_
_entity.id
_entity.type
_entity.pdbx_description
1 polymer ?
#
loop_
_entity_poly.entity_id
_entity_poly.type
_entity_poly.pdbx_seq_one_letter_code
_entity_poly.pdbx_strand_id
1 'polypeptide(L)'
;MGIVSSRPQINSKLKFVTSFLHNPKLKENKTILAIWLVTAAITVIAKLIIGKFNNYKIFEGVYNHAIHGLTLYGPYPEEYGDVNLYGIIFSFIISPFAILPQWLG
;
A
#
# COMPACT_ATOMS: atom_id res chain seq x y z
N MET A 1 18.51 48.39 -31.33
CA MET A 1 17.48 47.97 -30.36
C MET A 1 17.78 46.52 -29.98
N GLY A 2 18.57 46.27 -28.93
CA GLY A 2 18.94 44.92 -28.52
C GLY A 2 17.83 44.31 -27.66
N ILE A 3 17.29 43.16 -28.07
CA ILE A 3 16.29 42.42 -27.29
C ILE A 3 17.00 41.87 -26.05
N VAL A 4 16.77 42.48 -24.89
CA VAL A 4 17.18 41.92 -23.61
C VAL A 4 16.37 40.64 -23.40
N SER A 5 17.00 39.49 -23.64
CA SER A 5 16.46 38.19 -23.29
C SER A 5 16.47 38.05 -21.75
N SER A 6 15.38 38.46 -21.12
CA SER A 6 15.16 38.25 -19.69
C SER A 6 14.91 36.78 -19.43
N ARG A 7 15.97 36.00 -19.17
CA ARG A 7 15.83 34.62 -18.72
C ARG A 7 15.00 34.60 -17.43
N PRO A 8 13.97 33.75 -17.31
CA PRO A 8 13.17 33.68 -16.09
C PRO A 8 14.06 33.31 -14.91
N GLN A 9 14.05 34.14 -13.86
CA GLN A 9 14.78 33.88 -12.63
C GLN A 9 14.06 32.79 -11.83
N ILE A 10 14.52 31.54 -11.99
CA ILE A 10 13.95 30.37 -11.30
C ILE A 10 14.27 30.45 -9.80
N ASN A 11 13.23 30.41 -8.96
CA ASN A 11 13.30 30.40 -7.50
C ASN A 11 14.26 29.29 -6.98
N SER A 12 15.05 29.58 -5.95
CA SER A 12 15.99 28.64 -5.33
C SER A 12 15.33 27.34 -4.86
N LYS A 13 14.10 27.39 -4.32
CA LYS A 13 13.33 26.19 -3.97
C LYS A 13 13.01 25.34 -5.20
N LEU A 14 12.65 25.99 -6.31
CA LEU A 14 12.33 25.31 -7.55
C LEU A 14 13.59 24.69 -8.19
N LYS A 15 14.74 25.38 -8.12
CA LYS A 15 16.04 24.82 -8.52
C LYS A 15 16.46 23.61 -7.69
N PHE A 16 16.20 23.63 -6.38
CA PHE A 16 16.50 22.51 -5.50
C PHE A 16 15.62 21.29 -5.82
N VAL A 17 14.31 21.50 -5.99
CA VAL A 17 13.39 20.40 -6.33
C VAL A 17 13.75 19.79 -7.68
N THR A 18 14.04 20.61 -8.69
CA THR A 18 14.43 20.09 -10.01
C THR A 18 15.77 19.38 -9.96
N SER A 19 16.77 19.89 -9.25
CA SER A 19 18.07 19.22 -9.12
C SER A 19 17.97 17.89 -8.36
N PHE A 20 17.12 17.83 -7.34
CA PHE A 20 16.85 16.60 -6.61
C PHE A 20 16.20 15.55 -7.52
N LEU A 21 15.09 15.88 -8.20
CA LEU A 21 14.36 14.94 -9.07
C LEU A 21 15.16 14.46 -10.28
N HIS A 22 16.08 15.29 -10.79
CA HIS A 22 16.94 14.93 -11.92
C HIS A 22 18.19 14.15 -11.51
N ASN A 23 18.39 13.86 -10.22
CA ASN A 23 19.54 13.10 -9.76
C ASN A 23 19.52 11.69 -10.38
N PRO A 24 20.56 11.28 -11.14
CA PRO A 24 20.59 9.99 -11.82
C PRO A 24 20.45 8.80 -10.87
N LYS A 25 20.89 8.94 -9.60
CA LYS A 25 20.73 7.89 -8.58
C LYS A 25 19.28 7.55 -8.29
N LEU A 26 18.35 8.49 -8.44
CA LEU A 26 16.91 8.25 -8.27
C LEU A 26 16.30 7.41 -9.39
N LYS A 27 16.98 7.32 -10.54
CA LYS A 27 16.54 6.55 -11.71
C LYS A 27 17.12 5.13 -11.73
N GLU A 28 18.02 4.81 -10.81
CA GLU A 28 18.59 3.46 -10.71
C GLU A 28 17.54 2.48 -10.18
N ASN A 29 17.45 1.29 -10.80
CA ASN A 29 16.47 0.26 -10.42
C ASN A 29 16.52 -0.11 -8.93
N LYS A 30 17.73 -0.14 -8.34
CA LYS A 30 17.91 -0.42 -6.90
C LYS A 30 17.31 0.66 -6.01
N THR A 31 17.51 1.93 -6.37
CA THR A 31 16.94 3.06 -5.64
C THR A 31 15.43 3.09 -5.77
N ILE A 32 14.89 2.85 -6.96
CA ILE A 32 13.44 2.75 -7.20
C ILE A 32 12.85 1.62 -6.35
N LEU A 33 13.47 0.43 -6.39
CA LEU A 33 13.04 -0.70 -5.56
C LEU A 33 13.09 -0.36 -4.07
N ALA A 34 14.16 0.27 -3.59
CA ALA A 34 14.29 0.68 -2.20
C ALA A 34 13.18 1.68 -1.79
N ILE A 35 12.87 2.67 -2.64
CA ILE A 35 11.77 3.61 -2.40
C ILE A 35 10.43 2.87 -2.31
N TRP A 36 10.17 1.94 -3.21
CA TRP A 36 8.96 1.11 -3.19
C TRP A 36 8.85 0.28 -1.91
N LEU A 37 9.93 -0.41 -1.51
CA LEU A 37 9.95 -1.23 -0.30
C LEU A 37 9.80 -0.40 0.98
N VAL A 38 10.50 0.73 1.08
CA VAL A 38 10.39 1.64 2.23
C VAL A 38 8.98 2.21 2.32
N THR A 39 8.38 2.61 1.20
CA THR A 39 7.01 3.14 1.17
C THR A 39 5.99 2.07 1.60
N ALA A 40 6.15 0.84 1.12
CA ALA A 40 5.31 -0.29 1.54
C ALA A 40 5.47 -0.57 3.04
N ALA A 41 6.70 -0.64 3.56
CA ALA A 41 6.98 -0.87 4.97
C ALA A 41 6.37 0.22 5.86
N ILE A 42 6.55 1.50 5.51
CA ILE A 42 5.95 2.62 6.25
C ILE A 42 4.42 2.49 6.27
N THR A 43 3.81 2.13 5.13
CA THR A 43 2.35 2.00 5.03
C THR A 43 1.82 0.86 5.89
N VAL A 44 2.47 -0.31 5.88
CA VAL A 44 2.10 -1.45 6.72
C VAL A 44 2.23 -1.09 8.20
N ILE A 45 3.37 -0.53 8.62
CA ILE A 45 3.61 -0.13 10.01
C ILE A 45 2.57 0.90 10.46
N ALA A 46 2.29 1.92 9.64
CA ALA A 46 1.28 2.93 9.94
C ALA A 46 -0.11 2.31 10.11
N LYS A 47 -0.52 1.40 9.23
CA LYS A 47 -1.82 0.70 9.34
C LYS A 47 -1.91 -0.15 10.59
N LEU A 48 -0.85 -0.87 10.94
CA LEU A 48 -0.79 -1.68 12.15
C LEU A 48 -0.91 -0.81 13.42
N ILE A 49 -0.20 0.32 13.48
CA ILE A 49 -0.28 1.28 14.61
C ILE A 49 -1.68 1.90 14.72
N ILE A 50 -2.28 2.29 13.59
CA ILE A 50 -3.63 2.88 13.56
C ILE A 50 -4.71 1.84 13.90
N GLY A 51 -4.42 0.54 13.72
CA GLY A 51 -5.37 -0.54 13.94
C GLY A 51 -6.47 -0.62 12.88
N LYS A 52 -6.34 0.09 11.75
CA LYS A 52 -7.37 0.20 10.70
C LYS A 52 -6.92 -0.46 9.40
N PHE A 53 -7.26 -1.73 9.24
CA PHE A 53 -6.99 -2.54 8.05
C PHE A 53 -8.15 -3.48 7.76
N ASN A 54 -9.38 -2.94 7.68
CA ASN A 54 -10.61 -3.71 7.52
C ASN A 54 -10.57 -4.70 6.35
N ASN A 55 -10.04 -4.28 5.21
CA ASN A 55 -9.92 -5.15 4.03
C ASN A 55 -9.07 -6.39 4.31
N TYR A 56 -8.00 -6.25 5.10
CA TYR A 56 -7.19 -7.40 5.50
C TYR A 56 -7.98 -8.36 6.40
N LYS A 57 -8.78 -7.86 7.33
CA LYS A 57 -9.63 -8.71 8.17
C LYS A 57 -10.70 -9.46 7.38
N ILE A 58 -11.24 -8.85 6.32
CA ILE A 58 -12.15 -9.52 5.39
C ILE A 58 -11.43 -10.64 4.63
N PHE A 59 -10.19 -10.39 4.22
CA PHE A 59 -9.32 -11.34 3.52
C PHE A 59 -8.92 -12.53 4.40
N GLU A 60 -8.65 -12.28 5.68
CA GLU A 60 -8.46 -13.32 6.69
C GLU A 60 -9.77 -14.08 6.96
N GLY A 61 -10.87 -13.36 7.13
CA GLY A 61 -12.21 -13.88 7.37
C GLY A 61 -12.71 -14.81 6.27
N VAL A 62 -12.58 -14.46 4.99
CA VAL A 62 -13.01 -15.33 3.88
C VAL A 62 -12.29 -16.68 3.85
N TYR A 63 -11.02 -16.72 4.28
CA TYR A 63 -10.30 -17.98 4.47
C TYR A 63 -10.90 -18.78 5.63
N ASN A 64 -11.01 -18.15 6.81
CA ASN A 64 -11.54 -18.79 8.01
C ASN A 64 -12.98 -19.29 7.81
N HIS A 65 -13.86 -18.50 7.20
CA HIS A 65 -15.24 -18.87 6.93
C HIS A 65 -15.32 -20.02 5.94
N ALA A 66 -14.46 -20.05 4.92
CA ALA A 66 -14.43 -21.15 3.95
C ALA A 66 -14.04 -22.49 4.60
N ILE A 67 -12.99 -22.52 5.44
CA ILE A 67 -12.54 -23.76 6.08
C ILE A 67 -13.50 -24.26 7.17
N HIS A 68 -14.27 -23.35 7.78
CA HIS A 68 -15.29 -23.69 8.79
C HIS A 68 -16.68 -23.89 8.19
N GLY A 69 -16.86 -23.74 6.87
CA GLY A 69 -18.16 -23.91 6.20
C GLY A 69 -19.20 -22.84 6.56
N LEU A 70 -18.76 -21.65 6.97
CA LEU A 70 -19.64 -20.53 7.28
C LEU A 70 -20.07 -19.79 6.00
N THR A 71 -21.13 -18.99 6.10
CA THR A 71 -21.60 -18.19 4.95
C THR A 71 -20.55 -17.15 4.56
N LEU A 72 -20.04 -17.22 3.33
CA LEU A 72 -19.00 -16.29 2.88
C LEU A 72 -19.51 -14.86 2.71
N TYR A 73 -20.81 -14.65 2.49
CA TYR A 73 -21.37 -13.33 2.18
C TYR A 73 -22.23 -12.76 3.33
N GLY A 74 -22.14 -13.35 4.52
CA GLY A 74 -22.82 -12.86 5.71
C GLY A 74 -22.10 -11.68 6.38
N PRO A 75 -22.80 -10.94 7.26
CA PRO A 75 -22.18 -9.92 8.10
C PRO A 75 -21.48 -10.55 9.32
N TYR A 76 -20.25 -10.11 9.60
CA TYR A 76 -19.46 -10.54 10.77
C TYR A 76 -18.86 -9.32 11.49
N PRO A 77 -19.70 -8.48 12.15
CA PRO A 77 -19.29 -7.19 12.71
C PRO A 77 -18.24 -7.28 13.83
N GLU A 78 -18.12 -8.45 14.48
CA GLU A 78 -17.08 -8.72 15.48
C GLU A 78 -15.70 -8.93 14.85
N GLU A 79 -15.66 -9.39 13.59
CA GLU A 79 -14.43 -9.68 12.85
C GLU A 79 -14.00 -8.47 12.01
N TYR A 80 -14.94 -7.88 11.26
CA TYR A 80 -14.68 -6.78 10.33
C TYR A 80 -15.92 -5.90 10.11
N GLY A 81 -15.70 -4.65 9.70
CA GLY A 81 -16.75 -3.61 9.63
C GLY A 81 -17.63 -3.62 8.38
N ASP A 82 -17.30 -4.39 7.34
CA ASP A 82 -18.06 -4.47 6.08
C ASP A 82 -18.49 -5.93 5.82
N VAL A 83 -18.89 -6.29 4.59
CA VAL A 83 -19.18 -7.69 4.22
C VAL A 83 -18.12 -8.21 3.25
N ASN A 84 -17.83 -9.50 3.34
CA ASN A 84 -16.99 -10.16 2.36
C ASN A 84 -17.75 -10.28 1.01
N LEU A 85 -17.06 -9.97 -0.08
CA LEU A 85 -17.57 -10.09 -1.46
C LEU A 85 -16.80 -11.13 -2.29
N TYR A 86 -15.88 -11.86 -1.64
CA TYR A 86 -14.99 -12.81 -2.29
C TYR A 86 -15.45 -14.25 -2.05
N GLY A 87 -15.33 -15.09 -3.08
CA GLY A 87 -15.69 -16.50 -3.01
C GLY A 87 -14.55 -17.43 -2.60
N ILE A 88 -14.83 -18.72 -2.61
CA ILE A 88 -13.90 -19.79 -2.21
C ILE A 88 -12.55 -19.78 -2.97
N ILE A 89 -12.54 -19.40 -4.25
CA ILE A 89 -11.29 -19.32 -5.04
C ILE A 89 -10.33 -18.28 -4.44
N PHE A 90 -10.85 -17.15 -4.00
CA PHE A 90 -10.03 -16.10 -3.38
C PHE A 90 -9.52 -16.54 -2.00
N SER A 91 -10.31 -17.31 -1.24
CA SER A 91 -9.87 -17.91 0.03
C SER A 91 -8.58 -18.75 -0.14
N PHE A 92 -8.45 -19.52 -1.22
CA PHE A 92 -7.21 -20.25 -1.49
C PHE A 92 -6.03 -19.33 -1.81
N ILE A 93 -6.27 -18.28 -2.60
CA ILE A 93 -5.22 -17.30 -2.98
C ILE A 93 -4.68 -16.59 -1.74
N ILE A 94 -5.55 -16.26 -0.79
CA ILE A 94 -5.20 -15.48 0.39
C ILE A 94 -4.73 -16.35 1.57
N SER A 95 -4.97 -17.66 1.54
CA SER A 95 -4.63 -18.60 2.61
C SER A 95 -3.19 -18.50 3.14
N PRO A 96 -2.13 -18.28 2.33
CA PRO A 96 -0.78 -18.17 2.87
C PRO A 96 -0.60 -16.96 3.80
N PHE A 97 -1.41 -15.92 3.63
CA PHE A 97 -1.40 -14.71 4.45
C PHE A 97 -2.36 -14.85 5.64
N ALA A 98 -3.56 -15.38 5.42
CA ALA A 98 -4.58 -15.55 6.46
C ALA A 98 -4.16 -16.51 7.60
N ILE A 99 -3.23 -17.44 7.33
CA ILE A 99 -2.71 -18.38 8.35
C ILE A 99 -1.62 -17.72 9.22
N LEU A 100 -1.00 -16.65 8.75
CA LEU A 100 0.07 -15.98 9.47
C LEU A 100 -0.50 -15.08 10.58
N PRO A 101 0.30 -14.77 11.62
CA PRO A 101 -0.08 -13.75 12.58
C PRO A 101 -0.38 -12.42 11.87
N GLN A 102 -1.41 -11.70 12.30
CA GLN A 102 -1.92 -10.45 11.69
C GLN A 102 -0.90 -9.29 11.51
N TRP A 103 0.30 -9.40 12.09
CA TRP A 103 1.40 -8.44 11.87
C TRP A 103 2.30 -8.82 10.70
N LEU A 104 2.21 -10.08 10.24
CA LEU A 104 3.02 -10.70 9.20
C LEU A 104 2.19 -11.10 7.97
N GLY A 105 0.98 -11.60 8.21
CA GLY A 105 -0.09 -11.74 7.23
C GLY A 105 -0.85 -10.44 7.10
#